data_AF-Q758V9-F1
#
_entry.id   AF-Q758V9-F1
#
_cell.length_a   1.000
_cell.length_b   1.000
_cell.length_c   1.000
_cell.angle_alpha   90.00
_cell.angle_beta   90.00
_cell.angle_gamma   90.00
#
_symmetry.space_group_name_H-M   'P 1'
#
loop_
_entity.id
_entity.type
_entity.pdbx_description
1 polymer ?
#
loop_
_entity_poly.entity_id
_entity_poly.type
_entity_poly.pdbx_seq_one_letter_code
_entity_poly.pdbx_strand_id
1 'polypeptide(L)'
;MAKKISKHSRAARRNEVAEPEARSLATLPRAEKTDITSTLIRTAGKNEALLEAKMNKQRSKKQRVTKKSSKEAAMSIDKERLERALNFTSRLDGKRQKSITRAKYVQSARKAGWDATNTMIRKELGDLKDLSPGQEGEDKDAMEEEREPEEEPEQTLDAVTEAPNIFSSLADDVEA
;
A
#
# COMPACT_ATOMS: atom_id res chain seq x y z
N MET A 1 -5.73 69.64 -38.80
CA MET A 1 -4.30 69.96 -38.56
C MET A 1 -3.71 68.90 -37.63
N ALA A 2 -2.67 68.19 -38.05
CA ALA A 2 -2.05 67.12 -37.26
C ALA A 2 -1.24 67.70 -36.08
N LYS A 3 -1.38 67.10 -34.88
CA LYS A 3 -0.65 67.54 -33.68
C LYS A 3 0.83 67.19 -33.83
N LYS A 4 1.72 68.15 -33.52
CA LYS A 4 3.18 67.95 -33.55
C LYS A 4 3.57 66.88 -32.52
N ILE A 5 4.17 65.78 -32.96
CA ILE A 5 4.64 64.69 -32.09
C ILE A 5 6.02 65.07 -31.55
N SER A 6 6.21 65.01 -30.23
CA SER A 6 7.51 65.27 -29.58
C SER A 6 8.59 64.26 -30.03
N LYS A 7 9.82 64.72 -30.25
CA LYS A 7 10.98 63.91 -30.71
C LYS A 7 11.31 62.71 -29.79
N HIS A 8 10.90 62.78 -28.52
CA HIS A 8 11.13 61.72 -27.54
C HIS A 8 9.91 60.80 -27.32
N SER A 9 8.80 61.06 -28.02
CA SER A 9 7.60 60.24 -27.91
C SER A 9 7.83 58.85 -28.50
N ARG A 10 7.18 57.86 -27.88
CA ARG A 10 7.19 56.47 -28.32
C ARG A 10 6.73 56.31 -29.78
N ALA A 11 5.85 57.21 -30.26
CA ALA A 11 5.41 57.26 -31.65
C ALA A 11 6.53 57.71 -32.61
N ALA A 12 7.37 58.67 -32.22
CA ALA A 12 8.51 59.14 -33.03
C ALA A 12 9.57 58.04 -33.18
N ARG A 13 9.83 57.28 -32.10
CA ARG A 13 10.74 56.12 -32.13
C ARG A 13 10.21 54.92 -32.93
N ARG A 14 8.93 54.92 -33.28
CA ARG A 14 8.27 53.85 -34.05
C ARG A 14 8.09 54.16 -35.54
N ASN A 15 8.32 55.41 -35.98
CA ASN A 15 7.91 55.89 -37.29
C ASN A 15 9.06 56.08 -38.29
N GLU A 16 9.90 55.05 -38.48
CA GLU A 16 10.80 54.97 -39.66
C GLU A 16 10.84 53.54 -40.24
N VAL A 17 9.69 52.86 -40.27
CA VAL A 17 9.52 51.75 -41.21
C VAL A 17 8.31 52.08 -42.05
N ALA A 18 8.57 52.63 -43.23
CA ALA A 18 7.60 52.70 -44.30
C ALA A 18 7.26 51.25 -44.70
N GLU A 19 6.21 50.71 -44.08
CA GLU A 19 5.51 49.46 -44.40
C GLU A 19 6.44 48.29 -44.84
N PRO A 20 7.03 47.49 -43.93
CA PRO A 20 7.81 46.31 -44.31
C PRO A 20 6.94 45.12 -44.69
N GLU A 21 5.62 45.19 -44.46
CA GLU A 21 4.68 44.11 -44.70
C GLU A 21 3.53 44.63 -45.57
N ALA A 22 3.25 43.95 -46.67
CA ALA A 22 2.17 44.27 -47.59
C ALA A 22 0.79 44.14 -46.92
N ARG A 23 0.35 45.19 -46.21
CA ARG A 23 -1.01 45.30 -45.67
C ARG A 23 -2.10 45.33 -46.73
N SER A 24 -1.72 45.43 -48.00
CA SER A 24 -2.60 45.26 -49.16
C SER A 24 -3.31 43.89 -49.18
N LEU A 25 -2.74 42.86 -48.54
CA LEU A 25 -3.36 41.53 -48.42
C LEU A 25 -4.32 41.40 -47.24
N ALA A 26 -4.38 42.39 -46.34
CA ALA A 26 -5.27 42.38 -45.18
C ALA A 26 -6.72 42.78 -45.52
N THR A 27 -6.92 43.48 -46.63
CA THR A 27 -8.25 43.89 -47.12
C THR A 27 -8.95 42.82 -47.97
N LEU A 28 -8.24 41.77 -48.37
CA LEU A 28 -8.83 40.65 -49.10
C LEU A 28 -9.64 39.77 -48.16
N PRO A 29 -10.85 39.32 -48.56
CA PRO A 29 -11.63 38.40 -47.75
C PRO A 29 -10.86 37.09 -47.59
N ARG A 30 -10.52 36.74 -46.34
CA ARG A 30 -9.92 35.46 -46.00
C ARG A 30 -10.99 34.38 -46.02
N ALA A 31 -10.63 33.17 -46.44
CA ALA A 31 -11.51 32.02 -46.32
C ALA A 31 -11.90 31.80 -44.85
N GLU A 32 -13.19 31.66 -44.59
CA GLU A 32 -13.68 31.41 -43.24
C GLU A 32 -13.08 30.09 -42.70
N LYS A 33 -12.74 30.06 -41.40
CA LYS A 33 -12.24 28.89 -40.66
C LYS A 33 -10.78 28.47 -40.92
N THR A 34 -9.95 29.27 -41.59
CA THR A 34 -8.52 28.94 -41.78
C THR A 34 -7.65 29.25 -40.56
N ASP A 35 -8.11 30.09 -39.63
CA ASP A 35 -7.34 30.54 -38.46
C ASP A 35 -7.42 29.55 -37.27
N ILE A 36 -7.10 28.28 -37.55
CA ILE A 36 -7.12 27.16 -36.60
C ILE A 36 -6.07 27.36 -35.50
N THR A 37 -4.94 28.00 -35.82
CA THR A 37 -3.88 28.29 -34.86
C THR A 37 -4.36 29.25 -33.77
N SER A 38 -5.08 30.31 -34.14
CA SER A 38 -5.60 31.31 -33.19
C SER A 38 -6.66 30.72 -32.26
N THR A 39 -7.50 29.82 -32.78
CA THR A 39 -8.50 29.11 -32.00
C THR A 39 -7.85 28.09 -31.08
N LEU A 40 -6.87 27.32 -31.56
CA LEU A 40 -6.08 26.40 -30.74
C LEU A 40 -5.38 27.13 -29.59
N ILE A 41 -4.67 28.23 -29.87
CA ILE A 41 -3.98 29.04 -28.86
C ILE A 41 -4.98 29.59 -27.82
N ARG A 42 -6.14 30.09 -28.27
CA ARG A 42 -7.18 30.60 -27.36
C ARG A 42 -7.79 29.49 -26.49
N THR A 43 -7.98 28.29 -27.04
CA THR A 43 -8.49 27.15 -26.27
C THR A 43 -7.46 26.62 -25.28
N ALA A 44 -6.19 26.52 -25.69
CA ALA A 44 -5.09 26.11 -24.81
C ALA A 44 -4.93 27.09 -23.64
N GLY A 45 -4.88 28.40 -23.90
CA GLY A 45 -4.76 29.40 -22.85
C GLY A 45 -5.96 29.46 -21.89
N LYS A 46 -7.19 29.22 -22.39
CA LYS A 46 -8.38 29.08 -21.53
C LYS A 46 -8.29 27.83 -20.65
N ASN A 47 -7.87 26.70 -21.21
CA ASN A 47 -7.74 25.44 -20.48
C ASN A 47 -6.63 25.52 -19.42
N GLU A 48 -5.51 26.16 -19.76
CA GLU A 48 -4.40 26.44 -18.84
C GLU A 48 -4.85 27.34 -17.69
N ALA A 49 -5.52 28.47 -17.97
CA ALA A 49 -6.06 29.36 -16.94
C ALA A 49 -7.10 28.65 -16.04
N LEU A 50 -7.94 27.78 -16.60
CA LEU A 50 -8.87 26.98 -15.81
C LEU A 50 -8.15 25.94 -14.93
N LEU A 51 -7.07 25.33 -15.43
CA LEU A 51 -6.22 24.42 -14.65
C LEU A 51 -5.54 25.17 -13.50
N GLU A 52 -4.95 26.32 -13.75
CA GLU A 52 -4.35 27.16 -12.73
C GLU A 52 -5.38 27.60 -11.69
N ALA A 53 -6.57 28.05 -12.10
CA ALA A 53 -7.65 28.40 -11.19
C ALA A 53 -8.12 27.19 -10.36
N LYS A 54 -8.20 25.99 -10.95
CA LYS A 54 -8.54 24.74 -10.24
C LYS A 54 -7.45 24.37 -9.24
N MET A 55 -6.18 24.46 -9.62
CA MET A 55 -5.04 24.18 -8.75
C MET A 55 -4.96 25.18 -7.59
N ASN A 56 -5.18 26.47 -7.85
CA ASN A 56 -5.25 27.52 -6.83
C ASN A 56 -6.46 27.32 -5.91
N LYS A 57 -7.61 26.90 -6.43
CA LYS A 57 -8.79 26.53 -5.63
C LYS A 57 -8.54 25.28 -4.78
N GLN A 58 -7.80 24.30 -5.27
CA GLN A 58 -7.43 23.09 -4.51
C GLN A 58 -6.39 23.41 -3.41
N ARG A 59 -5.37 24.21 -3.73
CA ARG A 59 -4.37 24.69 -2.76
C ARG A 59 -5.02 25.52 -1.66
N SER A 60 -5.85 26.49 -2.03
CA SER A 60 -6.62 27.28 -1.06
C SER A 60 -7.65 26.47 -0.28
N LYS A 61 -8.28 25.43 -0.87
CA LYS A 61 -9.14 24.50 -0.11
C LYS A 61 -8.36 23.71 0.92
N LYS A 62 -7.18 23.18 0.59
CA LYS A 62 -6.30 22.48 1.56
C LYS A 62 -5.85 23.40 2.69
N GLN A 63 -5.65 24.69 2.40
CA GLN A 63 -5.18 25.69 3.36
C GLN A 63 -6.31 26.37 4.16
N ARG A 64 -7.57 26.31 3.69
CA ARG A 64 -8.77 26.83 4.39
C ARG A 64 -9.36 25.89 5.42
N VAL A 65 -8.92 24.63 5.51
CA VAL A 65 -9.40 23.67 6.53
C VAL A 65 -9.02 24.10 7.95
N THR A 66 -8.15 25.09 8.13
CA THR A 66 -7.66 25.55 9.45
C THR A 66 -8.36 26.78 10.02
N LYS A 67 -9.41 27.35 9.40
CA LYS A 67 -10.18 28.46 9.98
C LYS A 67 -11.68 28.14 10.08
N LYS A 68 -12.01 27.39 11.14
CA LYS A 68 -13.26 27.33 11.93
C LYS A 68 -14.60 27.64 11.25
N SER A 69 -15.43 26.61 11.10
CA SER A 69 -16.70 26.45 11.85
C SER A 69 -17.42 25.16 11.42
N SER A 70 -18.00 24.46 12.38
CA SER A 70 -18.84 23.23 12.30
C SER A 70 -18.22 21.86 11.96
N LYS A 71 -17.00 21.74 11.41
CA LYS A 71 -16.37 20.41 11.20
C LYS A 71 -15.58 19.87 12.40
N GLU A 72 -15.26 20.71 13.39
CA GLU A 72 -14.48 20.30 14.57
C GLU A 72 -15.26 19.35 15.51
N ALA A 73 -16.60 19.47 15.60
CA ALA A 73 -17.42 18.58 16.41
C ALA A 73 -17.68 17.21 15.74
N ALA A 74 -17.80 17.17 14.40
CA ALA A 74 -17.88 15.91 13.66
C ALA A 74 -16.52 15.20 13.62
N MET A 75 -15.43 15.97 13.45
CA MET A 75 -14.06 15.45 13.53
C MET A 75 -13.69 15.04 14.95
N SER A 76 -14.25 15.59 16.04
CA SER A 76 -13.91 15.14 17.39
C SER A 76 -14.51 13.77 17.71
N ILE A 77 -15.77 13.53 17.33
CA ILE A 77 -16.42 12.22 17.49
C ILE A 77 -15.73 11.17 16.62
N ASP A 78 -15.43 11.51 15.36
CA ASP A 78 -14.71 10.62 14.46
C ASP A 78 -13.25 10.42 14.88
N LYS A 79 -12.60 11.46 15.42
CA LYS A 79 -11.24 11.36 15.99
C LYS A 79 -11.23 10.49 17.24
N GLU A 80 -12.17 10.62 18.16
CA GLU A 80 -12.27 9.74 19.33
C GLU A 80 -12.57 8.30 18.94
N ARG A 81 -13.43 8.08 17.93
CA ARG A 81 -13.69 6.73 17.38
C ARG A 81 -12.45 6.16 16.72
N LEU A 82 -11.69 6.96 15.98
CA LEU A 82 -10.45 6.55 15.32
C LEU A 82 -9.35 6.30 16.34
N GLU A 83 -9.20 7.14 17.37
CA GLU A 83 -8.28 6.95 18.49
C GLU A 83 -8.65 5.70 19.30
N ARG A 84 -9.93 5.47 19.60
CA ARG A 84 -10.39 4.22 20.23
C ARG A 84 -10.11 3.02 19.33
N ALA A 85 -10.41 3.09 18.04
CA ALA A 85 -10.12 2.01 17.10
C ALA A 85 -8.62 1.73 17.03
N LEU A 86 -7.77 2.75 16.98
CA LEU A 86 -6.31 2.62 16.94
C LEU A 86 -5.74 2.10 18.27
N ASN A 87 -6.32 2.48 19.40
CA ASN A 87 -5.98 1.95 20.72
C ASN A 87 -6.44 0.49 20.89
N PHE A 88 -7.60 0.12 20.33
CA PHE A 88 -8.08 -1.26 20.32
C PHE A 88 -7.24 -2.13 19.39
N THR A 89 -6.93 -1.66 18.17
CA THR A 89 -6.08 -2.40 17.25
C THR A 89 -4.68 -2.54 17.81
N SER A 90 -4.05 -1.51 18.37
CA SER A 90 -2.72 -1.64 18.99
C SER A 90 -2.70 -2.59 20.20
N ARG A 91 -3.75 -2.59 21.04
CA ARG A 91 -3.88 -3.53 22.16
C ARG A 91 -4.12 -4.96 21.71
N LEU A 92 -4.99 -5.16 20.72
CA LEU A 92 -5.30 -6.49 20.17
C LEU A 92 -4.15 -7.03 19.32
N ASP A 93 -3.47 -6.19 18.55
CA ASP A 93 -2.32 -6.54 17.73
C ASP A 93 -1.13 -6.92 18.63
N GLY A 94 -0.92 -6.20 19.74
CA GLY A 94 0.04 -6.62 20.77
C GLY A 94 -0.31 -7.98 21.39
N LYS A 95 -1.60 -8.29 21.63
CA LYS A 95 -2.03 -9.61 22.13
C LYS A 95 -1.87 -10.70 21.06
N ARG A 96 -2.22 -10.41 19.81
CA ARG A 96 -2.03 -11.29 18.65
C ARG A 96 -0.54 -11.62 18.49
N GLN A 97 0.32 -10.61 18.49
CA GLN A 97 1.75 -10.82 18.35
C GLN A 97 2.32 -11.65 19.51
N LYS A 98 1.93 -11.37 20.76
CA LYS A 98 2.32 -12.21 21.92
C LYS A 98 1.82 -13.65 21.81
N SER A 99 0.62 -13.86 21.30
CA SER A 99 0.06 -15.21 21.08
C SER A 99 0.85 -15.96 20.01
N ILE A 100 1.13 -15.32 18.87
CA ILE A 100 1.92 -15.90 17.77
C ILE A 100 3.34 -16.22 18.25
N THR A 101 4.01 -15.30 18.96
CA THR A 101 5.38 -15.53 19.44
C THR A 101 5.42 -16.65 20.48
N ARG A 102 4.43 -16.73 21.38
CA ARG A 102 4.32 -17.83 22.35
C ARG A 102 4.09 -19.17 21.67
N ALA A 103 3.20 -19.24 20.67
CA ALA A 103 2.95 -20.46 19.91
C ALA A 103 4.23 -20.92 19.18
N LYS A 104 4.90 -20.01 18.48
CA LYS A 104 6.17 -20.28 17.81
C LYS A 104 7.25 -20.76 18.79
N TYR A 105 7.37 -20.11 19.95
CA TYR A 105 8.32 -20.51 21.00
C TYR A 105 8.04 -21.92 21.53
N VAL A 106 6.77 -22.25 21.80
CA VAL A 106 6.40 -23.59 22.27
C VAL A 106 6.69 -24.63 21.20
N GLN A 107 6.35 -24.36 19.94
CA GLN A 107 6.66 -25.26 18.82
C GLN A 107 8.16 -25.47 18.65
N SER A 108 8.96 -24.41 18.68
CA SER A 108 10.42 -24.50 18.56
C SER A 108 11.04 -25.22 19.75
N ALA A 109 10.59 -24.95 20.98
CA ALA A 109 11.09 -25.59 22.18
C ALA A 109 10.75 -27.09 22.20
N ARG A 110 9.54 -27.47 21.77
CA ARG A 110 9.15 -28.87 21.62
C ARG A 110 10.02 -29.55 20.57
N LYS A 111 10.13 -28.96 19.36
CA LYS A 111 10.97 -29.53 18.29
C LYS A 111 12.42 -29.70 18.74
N ALA A 112 13.01 -28.68 19.38
CA ALA A 112 14.37 -28.78 19.90
C ALA A 112 14.53 -29.87 20.97
N GLY A 113 13.53 -30.06 21.83
CA GLY A 113 13.53 -31.16 22.81
C GLY A 113 13.51 -32.53 22.13
N TRP A 114 12.67 -32.70 21.11
CA TRP A 114 12.60 -33.93 20.31
C TRP A 114 13.88 -34.18 19.51
N ASP A 115 14.47 -33.14 18.92
CA ASP A 115 15.74 -33.24 18.21
C ASP A 115 16.87 -33.61 19.19
N ALA A 116 16.89 -33.04 20.39
CA ALA A 116 17.85 -33.40 21.42
C ALA A 116 17.71 -34.87 21.86
N THR A 117 16.49 -35.37 22.10
CA THR A 117 16.28 -36.78 22.44
C THR A 117 16.66 -37.70 21.28
N ASN A 118 16.32 -37.34 20.05
CA ASN A 118 16.68 -38.13 18.87
C ASN A 118 18.19 -38.18 18.67
N THR A 119 18.89 -37.06 18.89
CA THR A 119 20.36 -37.04 18.81
C THR A 119 21.01 -37.84 19.93
N MET A 120 20.45 -37.82 21.15
CA MET A 120 20.93 -38.67 22.25
C MET A 120 20.74 -40.15 21.93
N ILE A 121 19.55 -40.56 21.50
CA ILE A 121 19.26 -41.96 21.11
C ILE A 121 20.18 -42.41 19.98
N ARG A 122 20.41 -41.58 18.96
CA ARG A 122 21.33 -41.91 17.86
C ARG A 122 22.78 -42.07 18.33
N LYS A 123 23.23 -41.26 19.28
CA LYS A 123 24.56 -41.39 19.89
C LYS A 123 24.66 -42.67 20.71
N GLU A 124 23.70 -42.92 21.61
CA GLU A 124 23.66 -44.13 22.43
C GLU A 124 23.62 -45.40 21.57
N LEU A 125 22.82 -45.42 20.50
CA LEU A 125 22.78 -46.53 19.55
C LEU A 125 24.10 -46.70 18.77
N GLY A 126 24.77 -45.59 18.42
CA GLY A 126 26.11 -45.62 17.81
C GLY A 126 27.14 -46.23 18.77
N ASP A 127 27.17 -45.74 20.00
CA ASP A 127 28.08 -46.22 21.04
C ASP A 127 27.83 -47.71 21.39
N LEU A 128 26.57 -48.15 21.40
CA LEU A 128 26.18 -49.57 21.57
C LEU A 128 26.63 -50.45 20.39
N LYS A 129 26.62 -49.94 19.15
CA LYS A 129 27.14 -50.64 17.99
C LYS A 129 28.67 -50.76 18.04
N ASP A 130 29.36 -49.71 18.48
CA ASP A 130 30.82 -49.70 18.61
C ASP A 130 31.33 -50.58 19.75
N LEU A 131 30.52 -50.81 20.79
CA LEU A 131 30.81 -51.70 21.93
C LEU A 131 30.50 -53.19 21.65
N SER A 132 29.90 -53.52 20.50
CA SER A 132 29.63 -54.89 20.06
C SER A 132 30.47 -55.25 18.82
N PRO A 133 31.77 -55.58 18.96
CA PRO A 133 32.53 -56.13 17.85
C PRO A 133 32.14 -57.60 17.68
N GLY A 134 31.00 -57.88 17.05
CA GLY A 134 30.53 -59.26 16.99
C GLY A 134 29.26 -59.58 16.21
N GLN A 135 28.73 -58.69 15.38
CA GLN A 135 27.63 -59.07 14.48
C GLN A 135 27.75 -58.37 13.12
N GLU A 136 28.56 -58.97 12.25
CA GLU A 136 28.33 -58.90 10.81
C GLU A 136 26.98 -59.57 10.53
N GLY A 137 25.94 -58.75 10.46
CA GLY A 137 24.62 -59.13 9.98
C GLY A 137 24.17 -58.06 9.01
N GLU A 138 24.07 -58.43 7.74
CA GLU A 138 23.57 -57.62 6.64
C GLU A 138 22.28 -56.88 7.03
N ASP A 139 22.29 -55.54 6.96
CA ASP A 139 21.08 -54.78 6.69
C ASP A 139 21.40 -53.73 5.63
N LYS A 140 21.17 -54.17 4.39
CA LYS A 140 20.94 -53.30 3.25
C LYS A 140 19.61 -52.61 3.49
N ASP A 141 19.64 -51.34 3.88
CA ASP A 141 18.58 -50.39 3.53
C ASP A 141 19.16 -48.97 3.57
N ALA A 142 19.94 -48.68 2.54
CA ALA A 142 20.10 -47.32 2.05
C ALA A 142 18.76 -46.93 1.39
N MET A 143 17.82 -46.41 2.18
CA MET A 143 16.61 -45.82 1.62
C MET A 143 16.90 -44.36 1.26
N GLU A 144 16.98 -44.15 -0.05
CA GLU A 144 17.13 -42.91 -0.79
C GLU A 144 16.39 -41.71 -0.17
N GLU A 145 17.12 -40.61 -0.01
CA GLU A 145 16.58 -39.27 0.24
C GLU A 145 15.93 -38.75 -1.05
N GLU A 146 14.73 -39.25 -1.39
CA GLU A 146 13.92 -38.66 -2.46
C GLU A 146 13.03 -37.57 -1.86
N ARG A 147 13.53 -36.34 -1.97
CA ARG A 147 12.83 -35.10 -1.62
C ARG A 147 11.73 -34.83 -2.65
N GLU A 148 10.54 -35.38 -2.45
CA GLU A 148 9.34 -34.91 -3.12
C GLU A 148 8.90 -33.56 -2.54
N PRO A 149 8.57 -32.55 -3.37
CA PRO A 149 7.92 -31.34 -2.89
C PRO A 149 6.45 -31.65 -2.57
N GLU A 150 6.10 -31.70 -1.29
CA GLU A 150 4.70 -31.75 -0.86
C GLU A 150 3.95 -30.52 -1.39
N GLU A 151 3.13 -30.75 -2.41
CA GLU A 151 2.10 -29.85 -2.90
C GLU A 151 1.09 -29.57 -1.78
N GLU A 152 0.72 -28.30 -1.62
CA GLU A 152 -0.26 -27.87 -0.63
C GLU A 152 -1.61 -28.59 -0.84
N PRO A 153 -2.20 -29.25 0.17
CA PRO A 153 -3.55 -29.76 0.02
C PRO A 153 -4.53 -28.58 0.07
N GLU A 154 -5.12 -28.30 -1.09
CA GLU A 154 -6.29 -27.46 -1.26
C GLU A 154 -7.39 -27.84 -0.26
N GLN A 155 -7.91 -26.82 0.43
CA GLN A 155 -9.05 -26.93 1.31
C GLN A 155 -10.28 -27.44 0.56
N THR A 156 -10.68 -28.68 0.85
CA THR A 156 -12.06 -29.12 0.62
C THR A 156 -12.79 -29.12 1.96
N LEU A 157 -13.68 -28.13 2.10
CA LEU A 157 -14.70 -28.08 3.12
C LEU A 157 -15.69 -29.21 2.84
N ASP A 158 -15.91 -30.11 3.81
CA ASP A 158 -17.24 -30.64 4.19
C ASP A 158 -17.12 -31.92 5.03
N ALA A 159 -17.22 -31.76 6.36
CA ALA A 159 -17.88 -32.67 7.31
C ALA A 159 -17.58 -32.18 8.74
N VAL A 160 -18.35 -31.21 9.22
CA VAL A 160 -18.38 -30.87 10.65
C VAL A 160 -19.11 -32.01 11.36
N THR A 161 -18.36 -32.99 11.88
CA THR A 161 -18.88 -33.86 12.93
C THR A 161 -18.72 -33.13 14.25
N GLU A 162 -19.84 -32.75 14.86
CA GLU A 162 -19.89 -32.10 16.16
C GLU A 162 -19.30 -33.03 17.22
N ALA A 163 -18.03 -32.84 17.58
CA ALA A 163 -17.45 -33.51 18.73
C ALA A 163 -18.14 -32.99 20.01
N PRO A 164 -18.66 -33.86 20.89
CA PRO A 164 -19.29 -33.40 22.12
C PRO A 164 -18.26 -32.71 23.02
N ASN A 165 -18.59 -31.51 23.47
CA ASN A 165 -17.74 -30.72 24.36
C ASN A 165 -17.53 -31.44 25.70
N ILE A 166 -16.31 -31.94 25.93
CA ILE A 166 -15.87 -32.65 27.14
C ILE A 166 -15.98 -31.78 28.41
N PHE A 167 -16.05 -30.45 28.26
CA PHE A 167 -16.22 -29.52 29.39
C PHE A 167 -17.68 -29.33 29.84
N SER A 168 -18.66 -29.85 29.10
CA SER A 168 -20.08 -29.73 29.51
C SER A 168 -20.44 -30.64 30.69
N SER A 169 -19.71 -31.73 30.91
CA SER A 169 -19.95 -32.65 32.04
C SER A 169 -19.29 -32.21 33.35
N LEU A 170 -18.55 -31.09 33.36
CA LEU A 170 -17.85 -30.60 34.55
C LEU A 170 -18.58 -29.43 35.24
N ALA A 171 -19.67 -28.93 34.64
CA ALA A 171 -20.42 -27.78 35.15
C ALA A 171 -21.45 -28.16 36.23
N ASP A 172 -21.85 -29.43 36.34
CA ASP A 172 -22.91 -29.89 37.25
C ASP A 172 -22.39 -30.27 38.66
N ASP A 173 -21.08 -30.26 38.90
CA ASP A 173 -20.46 -30.75 40.16
C ASP A 173 -20.00 -29.62 41.11
N VAL A 174 -20.42 -28.38 40.88
CA VAL A 174 -20.02 -27.18 41.67
C VAL A 174 -21.14 -26.61 42.55
N GLU A 175 -22.34 -27.22 42.55
CA GLU A 175 -23.40 -26.88 43.51
C GLU A 175 -23.86 -28.10 44.31
N ALA A 176 -23.13 -28.41 45.39
CA ALA A 176 -23.59 -29.18 46.53
C ALA A 176 -22.95 -28.67 47.82
#